data_AF-A0A853IYG4-F1
#
_entry.id   AF-A0A853IYG4-F1
#
_cell.length_a   1.000
_cell.length_b   1.000
_cell.length_c   1.000
_cell.angle_alpha   90.00
_cell.angle_beta   90.00
_cell.angle_gamma   90.00
#
_symmetry.space_group_name_H-M   'P 1'
#
loop_
_entity.id
_entity.type
_entity.pdbx_description
1 polymer ?
#
loop_
_entity_poly.entity_id
_entity_poly.type
_entity_poly.pdbx_seq_one_letter_code
_entity_poly.pdbx_strand_id
1 'polypeptide(L)'
;MDYVPGQDGLQPGQTARAKAPGRLEFRAGDGPLITIEPDYQLTLERAPQSLVMSWQEDGQPMNAAIPVVEFDEYLKTGKIVIQK
;
A
#
# COMPACT_ATOMS: atom_id res chain seq x y z
N MET A 1 8.02 -19.73 4.51
CA MET A 1 6.96 -18.75 4.80
C MET A 1 5.89 -18.97 3.76
N ASP A 2 4.64 -19.14 4.19
CA ASP A 2 3.54 -19.38 3.26
C ASP A 2 3.03 -18.05 2.70
N TYR A 3 2.70 -18.05 1.41
CA TYR A 3 2.10 -16.92 0.74
C TYR A 3 0.66 -16.72 1.22
N VAL A 4 0.30 -15.48 1.56
CA VAL A 4 -1.07 -15.10 1.93
C VAL A 4 -1.74 -14.48 0.70
N PRO A 5 -2.76 -15.09 0.08
CA PRO A 5 -3.46 -14.45 -1.03
C PRO A 5 -4.15 -13.17 -0.55
N GLY A 6 -4.06 -12.09 -1.34
CA GLY A 6 -4.71 -10.80 -1.07
C GLY A 6 -5.72 -10.44 -2.17
N GLN A 7 -6.53 -9.40 -1.92
CA GLN A 7 -7.48 -8.84 -2.88
C GLN A 7 -6.82 -7.93 -3.92
N ASP A 8 -5.51 -7.72 -3.81
CA ASP A 8 -4.70 -6.91 -4.71
C ASP A 8 -4.49 -7.53 -6.10
N GLY A 9 -4.68 -8.86 -6.24
CA GLY A 9 -4.50 -9.57 -7.50
C GLY A 9 -3.04 -9.74 -7.93
N LEU A 10 -2.07 -9.48 -7.04
CA LEU A 10 -0.64 -9.58 -7.29
C LEU A 10 -0.04 -10.86 -6.70
N GLN A 11 0.94 -11.38 -7.40
CA GLN A 11 1.83 -12.45 -6.94
C GLN A 11 3.09 -11.85 -6.31
N PRO A 12 3.81 -12.58 -5.44
CA PRO A 12 5.06 -12.10 -4.86
C PRO A 12 6.06 -11.63 -5.93
N GLY A 13 6.66 -10.45 -5.72
CA GLY A 13 7.57 -9.78 -6.65
C GLY A 13 6.89 -8.98 -7.76
N GLN A 14 5.56 -9.05 -7.89
CA GLN A 14 4.83 -8.18 -8.82
C GLN A 14 4.62 -6.79 -8.23
N THR A 15 4.55 -5.82 -9.14
CA THR A 15 4.27 -4.43 -8.80
C THR A 15 3.01 -3.93 -9.50
N ALA A 16 2.37 -2.94 -8.88
CA ALA A 16 1.23 -2.24 -9.47
C ALA A 16 1.26 -0.76 -9.12
N ARG A 17 0.61 0.05 -9.96
CA ARG A 17 0.34 1.45 -9.65
C ARG A 17 -0.99 1.55 -8.89
N ALA A 18 -1.05 2.45 -7.93
CA ALA A 18 -2.26 2.73 -7.19
C ALA A 18 -2.33 4.20 -6.81
N LYS A 19 -3.47 4.61 -6.25
CA LYS A 19 -3.66 5.94 -5.67
C LYS A 19 -4.47 5.85 -4.39
N ALA A 20 -4.27 6.81 -3.50
CA ALA A 20 -5.18 7.09 -2.40
C ALA A 20 -6.21 8.15 -2.87
N PRO A 21 -7.50 7.82 -3.03
CA PRO A 21 -8.50 8.80 -3.50
C PRO A 21 -8.78 9.92 -2.49
N GLY A 22 -8.40 9.72 -1.24
CA GLY A 22 -8.46 10.71 -0.17
C GLY A 22 -7.27 10.52 0.77
N ARG A 23 -7.21 11.34 1.83
CA ARG A 23 -6.15 11.26 2.84
C ARG A 23 -6.14 9.86 3.47
N LEU A 24 -5.00 9.19 3.38
CA LEU A 24 -4.77 7.88 3.97
C LEU A 24 -3.90 8.02 5.20
N GLU A 25 -4.37 7.51 6.33
CA GLU A 25 -3.63 7.49 7.59
C GLU A 25 -3.51 6.06 8.10
N PHE A 26 -2.30 5.62 8.43
CA PHE A 26 -2.04 4.27 8.91
C PHE A 26 -0.75 4.20 9.74
N ARG A 27 -0.53 3.09 10.44
CA ARG A 27 0.72 2.82 11.15
C ARG A 27 1.37 1.57 10.58
N ALA A 28 2.62 1.68 10.16
CA ALA A 28 3.43 0.52 9.81
C ALA A 28 3.99 -0.10 11.09
N GLY A 29 3.30 -1.11 11.62
CA GLY A 29 3.61 -1.70 12.93
C GLY A 29 3.45 -0.68 14.06
N ASP A 30 4.45 -0.59 14.94
CA ASP A 30 4.47 0.35 16.08
C ASP A 30 5.08 1.73 15.74
N GLY A 31 5.30 2.00 14.44
CA GLY A 31 5.87 3.25 13.97
C GLY A 31 4.98 4.49 14.15
N PRO A 32 5.47 5.67 13.74
CA PRO A 32 4.66 6.89 13.73
C PRO A 32 3.41 6.72 12.86
N LEU A 33 2.40 7.56 13.09
CA LEU A 33 1.27 7.65 12.19
C LEU A 33 1.76 8.23 10.86
N ILE A 34 1.65 7.44 9.80
CA ILE A 34 1.98 7.85 8.44
C ILE A 34 0.72 8.46 7.83
N THR A 35 0.88 9.61 7.19
CA THR A 35 -0.16 10.27 6.41
C THR A 35 0.29 10.30 4.95
N ILE A 36 -0.60 9.93 4.05
CA ILE A 36 -0.43 10.10 2.61
C ILE A 36 -1.55 11.02 2.15
N GLU A 37 -1.18 12.19 1.65
CA GLU A 37 -2.14 13.15 1.11
C GLU A 37 -2.78 12.61 -0.19
N PRO A 38 -4.01 13.07 -0.54
CA PRO A 38 -4.63 12.73 -1.81
C PRO A 38 -3.71 13.04 -3.00
N ASP A 39 -3.95 12.38 -4.13
CA ASP A 39 -3.23 12.57 -5.40
C ASP A 39 -1.78 12.06 -5.44
N TYR A 40 -1.20 11.60 -4.32
CA TYR A 40 0.06 10.89 -4.37
C TYR A 40 -0.07 9.58 -5.15
N GLN A 41 0.82 9.44 -6.14
CA GLN A 41 0.96 8.24 -6.93
C GLN A 41 1.69 7.19 -6.12
N LEU A 42 1.03 6.06 -5.91
CA LEU A 42 1.57 4.94 -5.16
C LEU A 42 2.14 3.90 -6.14
N THR A 43 3.26 3.32 -5.75
CA THR A 43 3.78 2.06 -6.32
C THR A 43 3.67 0.99 -5.25
N LEU A 44 3.04 -0.12 -5.60
CA LEU A 44 2.85 -1.28 -4.76
C LEU A 44 3.81 -2.38 -5.19
N GLU A 45 4.42 -3.09 -4.24
CA GLU A 45 5.22 -4.28 -4.46
C GLU A 45 4.76 -5.40 -3.52
N ARG A 46 4.39 -6.54 -4.08
CA ARG A 46 3.84 -7.66 -3.31
C ARG A 46 4.95 -8.52 -2.71
N ALA A 47 4.98 -8.66 -1.38
CA ALA A 47 5.80 -9.64 -0.66
C ALA A 47 4.95 -10.89 -0.30
N PRO A 48 5.46 -11.96 0.35
CA PRO A 48 4.63 -13.12 0.67
C PRO A 48 3.44 -12.82 1.62
N GLN A 49 3.63 -11.96 2.61
CA GLN A 49 2.65 -11.69 3.69
C GLN A 49 2.31 -10.20 3.87
N SER A 50 2.93 -9.34 3.06
CA SER A 50 2.76 -7.89 3.12
C SER A 50 2.87 -7.26 1.74
N LEU A 51 2.56 -5.98 1.66
CA LEU A 51 2.76 -5.16 0.48
C LEU A 51 3.63 -3.98 0.87
N VAL A 52 4.67 -3.71 0.08
CA VAL A 52 5.46 -2.49 0.20
C VAL A 52 4.78 -1.43 -0.65
N MET A 53 4.39 -0.33 -0.02
CA MET A 53 3.81 0.82 -0.68
C MET A 53 4.85 1.94 -0.68
N SER A 54 5.13 2.49 -1.85
CA SER A 54 6.12 3.53 -2.07
C SER A 54 5.50 4.76 -2.75
N TRP A 55 5.89 5.96 -2.34
CA TRP A 55 5.42 7.23 -2.90
C TRP A 55 6.52 8.31 -2.83
N GLN A 56 6.22 9.49 -3.34
CA GLN A 56 7.09 10.67 -3.27
C GLN A 56 6.37 11.76 -2.48
N GLU A 57 7.03 12.33 -1.48
CA GLU A 57 6.52 13.42 -0.66
C GLU A 57 7.58 14.53 -0.63
N ASP A 58 7.25 15.73 -1.10
CA ASP A 58 8.20 16.84 -1.25
C ASP A 58 9.53 16.47 -1.95
N GLY A 59 9.44 15.55 -2.93
CA GLY A 59 10.60 15.03 -3.68
C GLY A 59 11.44 14.00 -2.92
N GLN A 60 11.01 13.61 -1.72
CA GLN A 60 11.65 12.58 -0.92
C GLN A 60 10.97 11.22 -1.14
N PRO A 61 11.73 10.16 -1.41
CA PRO A 61 11.18 8.82 -1.57
C PRO A 61 10.75 8.26 -0.21
N MET A 62 9.48 7.85 -0.13
CA MET A 62 8.88 7.26 1.05
C MET A 62 8.44 5.82 0.76
N ASN A 63 8.49 4.95 1.77
CA ASN A 63 7.93 3.61 1.68
C ASN A 63 7.46 3.09 3.04
N ALA A 64 6.50 2.17 3.00
CA ALA A 64 6.00 1.47 4.17
C ALA A 64 5.54 0.06 3.79
N ALA A 65 5.83 -0.92 4.67
CA ALA A 65 5.30 -2.27 4.54
C ALA A 65 3.99 -2.39 5.33
N ILE A 66 2.94 -2.88 4.66
CA ILE A 66 1.59 -3.07 5.23
C ILE A 66 1.24 -4.56 5.16
N PRO A 67 0.74 -5.19 6.24
CA PRO A 67 0.23 -6.56 6.19
C PRO A 67 -0.89 -6.72 5.16
N VAL A 68 -0.95 -7.87 4.47
CA VAL A 68 -1.99 -8.12 3.45
C VAL A 68 -3.40 -7.90 3.98
N VAL A 69 -3.68 -8.40 5.18
CA VAL A 69 -5.01 -8.29 5.80
C VAL A 69 -5.44 -6.83 5.97
N GLU A 70 -4.50 -5.96 6.33
CA GLU A 70 -4.77 -4.53 6.50
C GLU A 70 -4.91 -3.83 5.14
N PHE A 71 -4.04 -4.18 4.18
CA PHE A 71 -4.10 -3.64 2.82
C PHE A 71 -5.41 -4.01 2.11
N ASP A 72 -5.92 -5.23 2.31
CA ASP A 72 -7.20 -5.69 1.77
C ASP A 72 -8.36 -4.83 2.27
N GLU A 73 -8.36 -4.43 3.54
CA GLU A 73 -9.38 -3.51 4.05
C GLU A 73 -9.26 -2.12 3.40
N TYR A 74 -8.06 -1.66 3.03
CA TYR A 74 -7.89 -0.41 2.27
C TYR A 74 -8.44 -0.49 0.84
N LEU A 75 -8.27 -1.63 0.16
CA LEU A 75 -8.87 -1.87 -1.15
C LEU A 75 -10.40 -1.93 -1.05
N LYS A 76 -10.91 -2.71 -0.10
CA LYS A 76 -12.34 -2.93 0.12
C LYS A 76 -13.09 -1.65 0.51
N THR A 77 -12.47 -0.79 1.31
CA THR A 77 -13.04 0.51 1.72
C THR A 77 -12.79 1.62 0.69
N GLY A 78 -12.08 1.34 -0.39
CA GLY A 78 -11.74 2.31 -1.43
C GLY A 78 -10.74 3.39 -0.97
N LYS A 79 -10.08 3.19 0.18
CA LYS A 79 -8.99 4.05 0.65
C LYS A 79 -7.78 3.99 -0.27
N ILE A 80 -7.56 2.83 -0.90
CA ILE A 80 -6.56 2.65 -1.97
C ILE A 80 -7.27 2.03 -3.18
N VAL A 81 -6.92 2.51 -4.36
CA VAL A 81 -7.42 1.99 -5.63
C VAL A 81 -6.25 1.63 -6.54
N ILE A 82 -6.15 0.36 -6.91
CA ILE A 82 -5.19 -0.13 -7.91
C ILE A 82 -5.62 0.40 -9.28
N GLN A 83 -4.67 0.99 -10.00
CA GLN A 83 -4.87 1.50 -11.34
C GLN A 83 -4.62 0.37 -12.35
N LYS A 84 -5.57 0.19 -13.27
CA LYS A 84 -5.44 -0.75 -14.40
C LYS A 84 -4.57 -0.18 -15.51
#